data_AF-A0A1A0KS98-F1
#
_entry.id   AF-A0A1A0KS98-F1
#
_cell.length_a   1.000
_cell.length_b   1.000
_cell.length_c   1.000
_cell.angle_alpha   90.00
_cell.angle_beta   90.00
_cell.angle_gamma   90.00
#
_symmetry.space_group_name_H-M   'P 1'
#
loop_
_entity.id
_entity.type
_entity.pdbx_description
1 polymer ?
#
loop_
_entity_poly.entity_id
_entity_poly.type
_entity_poly.pdbx_seq_one_letter_code
_entity_poly.pdbx_strand_id
1 'polypeptide(L)' 'MGYSRHIHIESGALTLDYRASAEQAQNVAGELMRGVYSEFGLRIIVDDNVTDELPSLPCGGLWE' A
#
# COMPACT_ATOMS: atom_id res chain seq x y z
N MET A 1 -12.77 15.30 -1.53
CA MET A 1 -12.96 14.00 -2.20
C MET A 1 -11.57 13.44 -2.44
N GLY A 2 -11.15 12.49 -1.61
CA GLY A 2 -9.77 11.98 -1.60
C GLY A 2 -9.49 11.15 -2.84
N TYR A 3 -8.38 11.42 -3.50
CA TYR A 3 -7.91 10.61 -4.62
C TYR A 3 -7.43 9.26 -4.08
N SER A 4 -7.94 8.18 -4.66
CA SER A 4 -7.44 6.84 -4.36
C SER A 4 -6.11 6.61 -5.07
N ARG A 5 -5.21 5.89 -4.42
CA ARG A 5 -3.90 5.47 -4.90
C ARG A 5 -3.81 3.96 -4.86
N HIS A 6 -3.06 3.42 -5.80
CA HIS A 6 -2.66 2.03 -5.82
C HIS A 6 -1.41 1.85 -4.98
N ILE A 7 -1.39 0.81 -4.15
CA ILE A 7 -0.23 0.37 -3.38
C ILE A 7 0.09 -1.04 -3.85
N HIS A 8 1.26 -1.21 -4.44
CA HIS A 8 1.84 -2.49 -4.79
C HIS A 8 2.94 -2.84 -3.80
N ILE A 9 2.85 -4.02 -3.19
CA ILE A 9 3.82 -4.55 -2.24
C ILE A 9 4.30 -5.91 -2.76
N GLU A 10 5.60 -6.04 -2.94
CA GLU A 10 6.27 -7.25 -3.41
C GLU A 10 7.31 -7.73 -2.39
N SER A 11 7.34 -9.04 -2.15
CA SER A 11 8.38 -9.73 -1.37
C SER A 11 8.62 -11.13 -1.95
N GLY A 12 9.65 -11.25 -2.79
CA GLY A 12 9.93 -12.50 -3.49
C GLY A 12 8.77 -12.90 -4.42
N ALA A 13 8.09 -14.01 -4.11
CA ALA A 13 6.91 -14.48 -4.86
C ALA A 13 5.58 -13.92 -4.34
N LEU A 14 5.59 -13.18 -3.22
CA LEU A 14 4.41 -12.56 -2.65
C LEU A 14 4.16 -11.21 -3.34
N THR A 15 2.96 -11.02 -3.86
CA THR A 15 2.48 -9.76 -4.43
C THR A 15 1.15 -9.40 -3.78
N LEU A 16 1.03 -8.17 -3.31
CA LEU A 16 -0.18 -7.62 -2.72
C LEU A 16 -0.47 -6.26 -3.36
N ASP A 17 -1.65 -6.13 -3.95
CA ASP A 17 -2.12 -4.91 -4.59
C ASP A 17 -3.38 -4.40 -3.89
N TYR A 18 -3.36 -3.14 -3.47
CA TYR A 18 -4.48 -2.52 -2.76
C TYR A 18 -4.77 -1.12 -3.31
N ARG A 19 -6.03 -0.69 -3.20
CA ARG A 19 -6.39 0.72 -3.31
C ARG A 19 -6.57 1.35 -1.93
N ALA A 20 -6.03 2.53 -1.73
CA ALA A 20 -6.18 3.31 -0.49
C ALA A 20 -6.31 4.80 -0.80
N SER A 21 -6.55 5.67 0.18
CA SER A 21 -6.36 7.10 0.00
C SER A 21 -4.87 7.44 -0.14
N ALA A 22 -4.54 8.62 -0.68
CA ALA A 22 -3.15 9.07 -0.77
C ALA A 22 -2.43 9.09 0.60
N GLU A 23 -3.13 9.50 1.66
CA GLU A 23 -2.59 9.52 3.03
C GLU A 23 -2.33 8.11 3.56
N GLN A 24 -3.31 7.21 3.43
CA GLN A 24 -3.16 5.82 3.84
C GLN A 24 -2.01 5.14 3.10
N ALA A 25 -1.92 5.36 1.79
CA ALA A 25 -0.85 4.80 0.96
C ALA A 25 0.54 5.26 1.39
N GLN A 26 0.71 6.57 1.65
CA GLN A 26 1.97 7.10 2.13
C GLN A 26 2.32 6.59 3.53
N ASN A 27 1.34 6.50 4.42
CA ASN A 27 1.57 6.01 5.78
C ASN A 27 2.00 4.54 5.77
N VAL A 28 1.26 3.67 5.08
CA VAL A 28 1.61 2.23 4.97
C VAL A 28 2.97 2.03 4.32
N ALA A 29 3.26 2.75 3.22
CA ALA A 29 4.58 2.67 2.58
C ALA A 29 5.69 3.09 3.56
N GLY A 30 5.50 4.18 4.30
CA GLY A 30 6.45 4.64 5.31
C GLY A 30 6.69 3.61 6.41
N GLU A 31 5.64 3.03 6.99
CA GLU A 31 5.75 2.07 8.08
C GLU A 31 6.38 0.74 7.65
N LEU A 32 6.03 0.24 6.46
CA LEU A 32 6.63 -0.98 5.91
C LEU A 32 8.08 -0.79 5.46
N MET A 33 8.50 0.44 5.15
CA MET A 33 9.91 0.76 4.89
C MET A 33 10.75 0.92 6.17
N ARG A 34 10.11 0.95 7.35
CA ARG A 34 10.80 1.17 8.64
C ARG A 34 11.03 -0.15 9.39
N GLY A 35 12.18 -0.24 10.07
CA GLY A 35 12.45 -1.27 11.07
C GLY A 35 12.54 -2.70 10.51
N VAL A 36 11.92 -3.65 11.21
CA VAL A 36 12.00 -5.11 10.99
C VAL A 36 11.63 -5.52 9.56
N TYR A 37 10.76 -4.76 8.89
CA TYR A 37 10.29 -5.07 7.53
C TYR A 37 11.32 -4.78 6.44
N SER A 38 12.33 -3.95 6.72
CA SER A 38 13.40 -3.62 5.75
C SER A 38 14.27 -4.84 5.41
N GLU A 39 14.37 -5.81 6.32
CA GLU A 39 15.12 -7.06 6.13
C GLU A 39 14.38 -8.06 5.25
N PHE A 40 13.08 -7.87 5.00
CA PHE A 40 12.25 -8.75 4.17
C PHE A 40 12.35 -8.44 2.68
N GLY A 41 13.19 -7.48 2.28
CA GLY A 41 13.37 -7.10 0.87
C GLY A 41 12.07 -6.62 0.22
N LEU A 42 11.24 -5.90 0.98
CA LEU A 42 9.97 -5.39 0.48
C LEU A 42 10.21 -4.32 -0.58
N ARG A 43 9.57 -4.49 -1.74
CA ARG A 43 9.46 -3.44 -2.75
C ARG A 43 8.05 -2.88 -2.69
N ILE A 44 7.95 -1.56 -2.47
CA ILE A 44 6.69 -0.86 -2.34
C ILE A 44 6.62 0.20 -3.42
N ILE A 45 5.53 0.21 -4.19
CA ILE A 45 5.26 1.19 -5.24
C ILE A 45 3.89 1.81 -4.96
N VAL A 46 3.84 3.14 -4.96
CA VAL A 46 2.59 3.88 -4.83
C VAL A 46 2.39 4.68 -6.11
N ASP A 47 1.28 4.44 -6.80
CA ASP A 47 0.99 5.05 -8.08
C ASP A 47 -0.52 5.38 -8.25
N ASP A 48 -0.88 5.97 -9.38
CA ASP A 48 -2.23 6.42 -9.71
C ASP A 48 -3.03 5.39 -10.54
N ASN A 49 -2.47 4.20 -10.80
CA ASN A 49 -3.11 3.14 -11.60
C ASN A 49 -4.14 2.36 -10.78
N VAL A 50 -5.21 3.04 -10.39
CA VAL A 50 -6.31 2.46 -9.62
C VAL A 50 -7.34 1.86 -10.57
N THR A 51 -7.69 0.59 -10.34
CA THR A 51 -8.79 -0.10 -11.02
C THR A 51 -9.86 -0.53 -10.01
N ASP A 52 -11.12 -0.60 -10.42
CA ASP A 52 -12.22 -1.04 -9.54
C ASP A 52 -12.08 -2.48 -9.02
N GLU A 53 -11.28 -3.31 -9.71
CA GLU A 53 -10.97 -4.69 -9.33
C GLU A 53 -10.00 -4.81 -8.14
N LEU A 54 -9.27 -3.73 -7.81
CA LEU A 54 -8.34 -3.75 -6.68
C LEU A 54 -9.09 -3.72 -5.35
N PRO A 55 -8.75 -4.63 -4.42
CA PRO A 55 -9.36 -4.61 -3.10
C PRO A 55 -8.94 -3.33 -2.35
N SER A 56 -9.86 -2.80 -1.55
CA SER A 56 -9.53 -1.71 -0.63
C SER A 56 -8.52 -2.21 0.41
N LEU A 57 -7.63 -1.31 0.85
CA LEU A 57 -6.66 -1.59 1.90
C LEU A 57 -7.39 -2.11 3.16
N PRO A 58 -7.04 -3.31 3.66
CA PRO A 58 -7.80 -3.97 4.73
C PRO A 58 -7.76 -3.20 6.06
N CYS A 59 -6.68 -2.45 6.31
CA CYS A 59 -6.54 -1.58 7.48
C CYS A 59 -7.03 -0.15 7.24
N GLY A 60 -7.69 0.15 6.11
CA GLY A 60 -8.10 1.52 5.78
C GLY A 60 -8.96 2.20 6.86
N GLY A 61 -9.83 1.44 7.53
CA GLY A 61 -10.68 1.95 8.62
C GLY A 61 -9.94 2.34 9.91
N LEU A 62 -8.62 2.16 9.99
CA LEU A 62 -7.81 2.60 11.14
C LEU A 62 -7.45 4.10 11.08
N TRP A 63 -7.69 4.77 9.95
CA TRP A 63 -7.40 6.20 9.71
C TRP A 63 -8.64 7.11 9.87
N GLU A 64 -9.72 6.59 10.47
CA GLU A 64 -10.94 7.35 10.78
C GLU A 64 -10.86 8.10 12.11
#